data_AF-A0A4R1YQH2-F1
#
_entry.id   AF-A0A4R1YQH2-F1
#
_cell.length_a   1.000
_cell.length_b   1.000
_cell.length_c   1.000
_cell.angle_alpha   90.00
_cell.angle_beta   90.00
_cell.angle_gamma   90.00
#
_symmetry.space_group_name_H-M   'P 1'
#
loop_
_entity.id
_entity.type
_entity.pdbx_description
1 polymer ?
#
loop_
_entity_poly.entity_id
_entity_poly.type
_entity_poly.pdbx_seq_one_letter_code
_entity_poly.pdbx_strand_id
1 'polypeptide(L)'
;MFASGIGLLAAPMILRETAAMAASGEKTKMDATTQPQFNQFKLGSYKFTVFKDGATIAEKPFDTFGTNQKPETVQELLAKNFLPTDKFVNTYAPTLIDTGSDVILVDTSFGEGGRARGSGQLREGLKAAGYTPDDITLVALTHLHGDHIGGLMEGGAPAFKNARYVIGQIEFDFWTDKAREGTPAEGGHKAVLANVVPLAEKATFIGDGGKVAGGITAMLAPGHTQGHMVFPCRIRGQAPPGDG
;
A
#
# COMPACT_ATOMS: atom_id res chain seq x y z
N MET A 1 -7.28 -29.86 69.13
CA MET A 1 -8.24 -29.39 68.11
C MET A 1 -7.45 -29.07 66.85
N PHE A 2 -7.40 -30.00 65.91
CA PHE A 2 -6.90 -29.78 64.55
C PHE A 2 -8.05 -30.09 63.62
N ALA A 3 -8.55 -29.09 62.89
CA ALA A 3 -9.56 -29.26 61.85
C ALA A 3 -8.89 -29.01 60.50
N SER A 4 -8.72 -30.08 59.73
CA SER A 4 -8.25 -30.05 58.35
C SER A 4 -9.41 -29.68 57.43
N GLY A 5 -9.30 -28.55 56.72
CA GLY A 5 -10.22 -28.16 55.66
C GLY A 5 -9.72 -28.65 54.30
N ILE A 6 -10.53 -29.46 53.62
CA ILE A 6 -10.30 -29.93 52.25
C ILE A 6 -10.76 -28.83 51.29
N GLY A 7 -9.83 -28.22 50.56
CA GLY A 7 -10.12 -27.35 49.42
C GLY A 7 -10.29 -28.18 48.15
N LEU A 8 -11.51 -28.23 47.61
CA LEU A 8 -11.80 -28.88 46.32
C LEU A 8 -11.30 -27.96 45.19
N LEU A 9 -10.21 -28.34 44.51
CA LEU A 9 -9.78 -27.72 43.26
C LEU A 9 -10.80 -28.07 42.16
N ALA A 10 -11.69 -27.13 41.83
CA ALA A 10 -12.54 -27.21 40.65
C ALA A 10 -11.70 -26.94 39.39
N ALA A 11 -10.93 -27.93 38.96
CA ALA A 11 -10.31 -27.94 37.63
C ALA A 11 -10.64 -29.27 36.93
N PRO A 12 -11.78 -29.38 36.20
CA PRO A 12 -11.82 -30.43 35.18
C PRO A 12 -12.71 -30.20 33.94
N MET A 13 -13.15 -28.98 33.60
CA MET A 13 -14.10 -28.83 32.46
C MET A 13 -13.53 -28.14 31.21
N ILE A 14 -12.81 -27.03 31.36
CA ILE A 14 -12.35 -26.24 30.20
C ILE A 14 -11.26 -26.95 29.38
N LEU A 15 -10.34 -27.69 30.03
CA LEU A 15 -9.30 -28.43 29.29
C LEU A 15 -9.84 -29.63 28.50
N ARG A 16 -10.97 -30.23 28.91
CA ARG A 16 -11.54 -31.39 28.21
C ARG A 16 -12.26 -31.03 26.92
N GLU A 17 -12.88 -29.85 26.83
CA GLU A 17 -13.48 -29.38 25.58
C GLU A 17 -12.42 -29.11 24.51
N THR A 18 -11.27 -28.56 24.88
CA THR A 18 -10.17 -28.30 23.93
C THR A 18 -9.55 -29.58 23.36
N ALA A 19 -9.48 -30.66 24.15
CA ALA A 19 -8.96 -31.95 23.70
C ALA A 19 -9.98 -32.73 22.84
N ALA A 20 -11.29 -32.58 23.09
CA ALA A 20 -12.33 -33.21 22.28
C ALA A 20 -12.49 -32.55 20.89
N MET A 21 -12.29 -31.23 20.80
CA MET A 21 -12.31 -30.49 19.51
C MET A 21 -11.11 -30.79 18.61
N ALA A 22 -9.96 -31.19 19.17
CA ALA A 22 -8.80 -31.61 18.38
C ALA A 22 -8.98 -33.01 17.75
N ALA A 23 -9.89 -33.84 18.27
CA ALA A 23 -10.10 -35.22 17.86
C ALA A 23 -11.26 -35.44 16.89
N SER A 24 -12.10 -34.43 16.61
CA SER A 24 -13.30 -34.59 15.78
C SER A 24 -13.04 -34.56 14.27
N GLY A 25 -11.83 -34.20 13.81
CA GLY A 25 -11.54 -34.09 12.38
C GLY A 25 -12.41 -33.06 11.64
N GLU A 26 -13.22 -32.30 12.37
CA GLU A 26 -13.93 -31.15 11.85
C GLU A 26 -12.88 -30.09 11.60
N LYS A 27 -12.54 -29.89 10.32
CA LYS A 27 -11.86 -28.68 9.87
C LYS A 27 -12.80 -27.52 10.17
N THR A 28 -12.77 -27.02 11.40
CA THR A 28 -13.09 -25.62 11.63
C THR A 28 -12.26 -24.90 10.60
N LYS A 29 -12.91 -24.22 9.66
CA LYS A 29 -12.23 -23.21 8.88
C LYS A 29 -11.68 -22.27 9.94
N MET A 30 -10.40 -22.45 10.27
CA MET A 30 -9.59 -21.33 10.70
C MET A 30 -9.67 -20.40 9.49
N ASP A 31 -10.73 -19.59 9.44
CA ASP A 31 -10.69 -18.32 8.76
C ASP A 31 -9.60 -17.57 9.51
N ALA A 32 -8.35 -17.87 9.14
CA ALA A 32 -7.19 -17.19 9.63
C ALA A 32 -7.37 -15.78 9.10
N THR A 33 -7.96 -14.91 9.91
CA THR A 33 -7.92 -13.48 9.69
C THR A 33 -6.45 -13.16 9.56
N THR A 34 -6.01 -12.93 8.33
CA THR A 34 -4.61 -12.62 8.05
C THR A 34 -4.34 -11.30 8.76
N GLN A 35 -3.40 -11.31 9.71
CA GLN A 35 -3.03 -10.08 10.41
C GLN A 35 -2.54 -9.07 9.37
N PRO A 36 -2.93 -7.79 9.46
CA PRO A 36 -2.43 -6.76 8.56
C PRO A 36 -0.90 -6.79 8.52
N GLN A 37 -0.34 -6.86 7.32
CA GLN A 37 1.10 -6.99 7.13
C GLN A 37 1.71 -5.62 6.89
N PHE A 38 2.56 -5.16 7.81
CA PHE A 38 3.35 -3.95 7.64
C PHE A 38 4.73 -4.08 8.29
N ASN A 39 5.69 -3.29 7.82
CA ASN A 39 7.01 -3.17 8.41
C ASN A 39 7.25 -1.74 8.89
N GLN A 40 7.73 -1.59 10.13
CA GLN A 40 8.06 -0.29 10.71
C GLN A 40 9.54 -0.15 11.01
N PHE A 41 10.08 1.01 10.71
CA PHE A 41 11.46 1.35 11.04
C PHE A 41 11.61 2.86 11.16
N LYS A 42 12.73 3.30 11.72
CA LYS A 42 13.08 4.72 11.81
C LYS A 42 14.32 5.02 10.96
N LEU A 43 14.34 6.19 10.34
CA LEU A 43 15.53 6.79 9.76
C LEU A 43 15.62 8.23 10.26
N GLY A 44 16.66 8.53 11.04
CA GLY A 44 16.75 9.79 11.78
C GLY A 44 15.53 9.99 12.69
N SER A 45 14.87 11.14 12.59
CA SER A 45 13.66 11.45 13.36
C SER A 45 12.37 10.92 12.73
N TYR A 46 12.41 10.36 11.52
CA TYR A 46 11.22 9.91 10.80
C TYR A 46 10.91 8.46 11.10
N LYS A 47 9.63 8.16 11.28
CA LYS A 47 9.10 6.79 11.38
C LYS A 47 8.43 6.41 10.06
N PHE A 48 8.89 5.33 9.47
CA PHE A 48 8.34 4.76 8.24
C PHE A 48 7.48 3.55 8.60
N THR A 49 6.33 3.44 7.94
CA THR A 49 5.48 2.24 7.96
C THR A 49 5.16 1.85 6.53
N VAL A 50 5.66 0.71 6.08
CA VAL A 50 5.36 0.17 4.74
C VAL A 50 4.30 -0.90 4.89
N PHE A 51 3.12 -0.66 4.34
CA PHE A 51 2.01 -1.61 4.39
C PHE A 51 2.07 -2.56 3.21
N LYS A 52 1.50 -3.76 3.35
CA LYS A 52 1.15 -4.60 2.21
C LYS A 52 -0.35 -4.49 1.99
N ASP A 53 -0.75 -3.79 0.93
CA ASP A 53 -2.17 -3.62 0.61
C ASP A 53 -2.80 -4.88 0.03
N GLY A 54 -2.00 -5.75 -0.58
CA GLY A 54 -2.44 -6.99 -1.21
C GLY A 54 -1.37 -7.59 -2.09
N ALA A 55 -1.74 -8.65 -2.81
CA ALA A 55 -0.90 -9.24 -3.84
C ALA A 55 -1.74 -9.68 -5.04
N THR A 56 -1.15 -9.60 -6.23
CA THR A 56 -1.73 -10.14 -7.46
C THR A 56 -0.78 -11.16 -8.05
N ILE A 57 -1.31 -12.31 -8.45
CA ILE A 57 -0.57 -13.29 -9.22
C ILE A 57 -0.81 -13.00 -10.70
N ALA A 58 0.24 -12.62 -11.41
CA ALA A 58 0.22 -12.46 -12.85
C ALA A 58 0.80 -13.71 -13.51
N GLU A 59 0.21 -14.14 -14.62
CA GLU A 59 0.75 -15.18 -15.48
C GLU A 59 1.57 -14.54 -16.61
N LYS A 60 2.47 -15.33 -17.21
CA LYS A 60 3.30 -14.94 -18.37
C LYS A 60 4.03 -13.60 -18.15
N PRO A 61 4.91 -13.49 -17.14
CA PRO A 61 5.58 -12.23 -16.81
C PRO A 61 6.40 -11.64 -17.97
N PHE A 62 6.80 -12.44 -18.96
CA PHE A 62 7.48 -11.98 -20.17
C PHE A 62 6.58 -11.13 -21.10
N ASP A 63 5.25 -11.28 -21.05
CA ASP A 63 4.32 -10.47 -21.84
C ASP A 63 4.18 -9.03 -21.30
N THR A 64 4.56 -8.79 -20.04
CA THR A 64 4.40 -7.50 -19.35
C THR A 64 5.73 -6.88 -18.93
N PHE A 65 6.59 -7.64 -18.26
CA PHE A 65 7.85 -7.13 -17.66
C PHE A 65 9.08 -7.41 -18.52
N GLY A 66 9.03 -8.45 -19.35
CA GLY A 66 10.14 -8.90 -20.19
C GLY A 66 9.90 -8.68 -21.68
N THR A 67 9.10 -7.68 -22.06
CA THR A 67 8.60 -7.49 -23.44
C THR A 67 9.70 -7.30 -24.49
N ASN A 68 10.91 -6.91 -24.05
CA ASN A 68 12.09 -6.74 -24.90
C ASN A 68 13.07 -7.91 -24.84
N GLN A 69 12.69 -9.02 -24.20
CA GLN A 69 13.51 -10.24 -24.06
C GLN A 69 12.78 -11.43 -24.68
N LYS A 70 13.53 -12.50 -24.96
CA LYS A 70 12.93 -13.79 -25.30
C LYS A 70 12.27 -14.40 -24.05
N PRO A 71 11.10 -15.06 -24.17
CA PRO A 71 10.45 -15.70 -23.04
C PRO A 71 11.38 -16.64 -22.26
N GLU A 72 12.25 -17.39 -22.96
CA GLU A 72 13.19 -18.33 -22.36
C GLU A 72 14.19 -17.62 -21.44
N THR A 73 14.66 -16.43 -21.83
CA THR A 73 15.58 -15.63 -21.01
C THR A 73 14.94 -15.19 -19.70
N VAL A 74 13.66 -14.80 -19.74
CA VAL A 74 12.90 -14.43 -18.53
C VAL A 74 12.67 -15.65 -17.65
N GLN A 75 12.28 -16.78 -18.25
CA GLN A 75 12.08 -18.06 -17.53
C GLN A 75 13.35 -18.55 -16.85
N GLU A 76 14.50 -18.49 -17.53
CA GLU A 76 15.80 -18.84 -16.95
C GLU A 76 16.16 -17.95 -15.76
N LEU A 77 15.89 -16.64 -15.85
CA LEU A 77 16.12 -15.71 -14.74
C LEU A 77 15.21 -16.06 -13.54
N LEU A 78 13.93 -16.35 -13.78
CA LEU A 78 12.99 -16.76 -12.73
C LEU A 78 13.44 -18.06 -12.06
N ALA A 79 13.82 -19.07 -12.85
CA ALA A 79 14.32 -20.35 -12.35
C ALA A 79 15.59 -20.18 -11.49
N LYS A 80 16.55 -19.34 -11.95
CA LYS A 80 17.77 -19.02 -11.20
C LYS A 80 17.50 -18.36 -9.84
N ASN A 81 16.36 -17.70 -9.68
CA ASN A 81 15.94 -17.05 -8.44
C ASN A 81 14.89 -17.86 -7.66
N PHE A 82 14.72 -19.15 -7.99
CA PHE A 82 13.77 -20.05 -7.33
C PHE A 82 12.30 -19.58 -7.42
N LEU A 83 11.96 -18.87 -8.50
CA LEU A 83 10.61 -18.40 -8.79
C LEU A 83 9.92 -19.30 -9.84
N PRO A 84 8.58 -19.39 -9.83
CA PRO A 84 7.84 -19.99 -10.93
C PRO A 84 8.20 -19.33 -12.27
N THR A 85 8.41 -20.12 -13.31
CA THR A 85 8.89 -19.61 -14.61
C THR A 85 7.79 -18.95 -15.42
N ASP A 86 6.53 -19.20 -15.09
CA ASP A 86 5.34 -18.74 -15.80
C ASP A 86 4.47 -17.78 -14.99
N LYS A 87 4.85 -17.47 -13.74
CA LYS A 87 4.06 -16.64 -12.82
C LYS A 87 4.93 -15.66 -12.06
N PHE A 88 4.34 -14.52 -11.73
CA PHE A 88 4.96 -13.49 -10.90
C PHE A 88 3.95 -13.01 -9.85
N VAL A 89 4.44 -12.73 -8.64
CA VAL A 89 3.64 -12.16 -7.56
C VAL A 89 3.98 -10.68 -7.43
N ASN A 90 3.04 -9.82 -7.79
CA ASN A 90 3.14 -8.40 -7.54
C ASN A 90 2.54 -8.06 -6.16
N THR A 91 3.22 -7.22 -5.38
CA THR A 91 2.73 -6.74 -4.08
C THR A 91 2.69 -5.22 -4.06
N TYR A 92 1.67 -4.66 -3.42
CA TYR A 92 1.44 -3.21 -3.42
C TYR A 92 1.79 -2.65 -2.04
N ALA A 93 2.65 -1.63 -2.03
CA ALA A 93 3.35 -1.17 -0.84
C ALA A 93 3.17 0.33 -0.55
N PRO A 94 1.94 0.81 -0.29
CA PRO A 94 1.75 2.18 0.15
C PRO A 94 2.53 2.43 1.45
N THR A 95 3.09 3.63 1.58
CA THR A 95 4.06 3.93 2.64
C THR A 95 3.65 5.16 3.42
N LEU A 96 3.57 5.03 4.74
CA LEU A 96 3.37 6.15 5.67
C LEU A 96 4.72 6.62 6.21
N ILE A 97 4.89 7.95 6.24
CA ILE A 97 6.05 8.65 6.78
C ILE A 97 5.53 9.61 7.85
N ASP A 98 5.84 9.32 9.10
CA ASP A 98 5.58 10.20 10.23
C ASP A 98 6.85 10.99 10.55
N THR A 99 6.77 12.29 10.32
CA THR A 99 7.88 13.24 10.51
C THR A 99 7.87 13.90 11.89
N GLY A 100 6.84 13.63 12.70
CA GLY A 100 6.52 14.34 13.94
C GLY A 100 5.68 15.61 13.75
N SER A 101 5.77 16.28 12.59
CA SER A 101 4.91 17.42 12.22
C SER A 101 3.82 17.05 11.24
N ASP A 102 4.14 16.19 10.28
CA ASP A 102 3.24 15.68 9.26
C ASP A 102 3.22 14.15 9.30
N VAL A 103 2.02 13.58 9.17
CA VAL A 103 1.78 12.18 8.84
C VAL A 103 1.43 12.11 7.36
N ILE A 104 2.38 11.62 6.57
CA ILE A 104 2.35 11.62 5.12
C ILE A 104 2.09 10.21 4.63
N LEU A 105 1.17 10.05 3.69
CA LEU A 105 0.91 8.79 3.00
C LEU A 105 1.35 8.91 1.54
N VAL A 106 2.26 8.05 1.11
CA VAL A 106 2.68 7.90 -0.28
C VAL A 106 1.85 6.78 -0.90
N ASP A 107 0.99 7.18 -1.83
CA ASP A 107 -0.02 6.36 -2.49
C ASP A 107 -1.06 5.72 -1.54
N THR A 108 -2.24 5.42 -2.07
CA THR A 108 -3.41 4.96 -1.29
C THR A 108 -3.90 3.56 -1.67
N SER A 109 -3.18 2.95 -2.61
CA SER A 109 -3.45 1.62 -3.14
C SER A 109 -4.86 1.42 -3.69
N PHE A 110 -5.42 0.20 -3.63
CA PHE A 110 -6.66 -0.13 -4.32
C PHE A 110 -7.95 0.27 -3.61
N GLY A 111 -7.88 0.64 -2.33
CA GLY A 111 -9.06 1.04 -1.54
C GLY A 111 -10.19 0.01 -1.51
N GLU A 112 -11.42 0.50 -1.36
CA GLU A 112 -12.63 -0.32 -1.32
C GLU A 112 -12.78 -1.23 -2.55
N GLY A 113 -12.44 -0.72 -3.74
CA GLY A 113 -12.52 -1.46 -5.00
C GLY A 113 -11.58 -2.67 -5.09
N GLY A 114 -10.57 -2.76 -4.21
CA GLY A 114 -9.64 -3.88 -4.13
C GLY A 114 -10.03 -4.99 -3.15
N ARG A 115 -10.96 -4.75 -2.22
CA ARG A 115 -11.18 -5.64 -1.06
C ARG A 115 -11.66 -7.02 -1.42
N ALA A 116 -12.62 -7.12 -2.33
CA ALA A 116 -13.20 -8.39 -2.76
C ALA A 116 -12.16 -9.35 -3.39
N ARG A 117 -11.04 -8.82 -3.91
CA ARG A 117 -9.95 -9.61 -4.49
C ARG A 117 -8.74 -9.78 -3.56
N GLY A 118 -8.87 -9.45 -2.29
CA GLY A 118 -7.78 -9.56 -1.30
C GLY A 118 -6.72 -8.45 -1.39
N SER A 119 -7.07 -7.30 -1.99
CA SER A 119 -6.30 -6.06 -1.89
C SER A 119 -7.06 -5.04 -1.01
N GLY A 120 -6.70 -3.76 -1.02
CA GLY A 120 -7.40 -2.71 -0.28
C GLY A 120 -7.23 -2.80 1.24
N GLN A 121 -6.15 -3.44 1.70
CA GLN A 121 -5.86 -3.67 3.12
C GLN A 121 -5.23 -2.46 3.83
N LEU A 122 -4.93 -1.37 3.12
CA LEU A 122 -4.29 -0.18 3.70
C LEU A 122 -5.01 0.36 4.95
N ARG A 123 -6.36 0.42 4.98
CA ARG A 123 -7.09 0.96 6.14
C ARG A 123 -6.93 0.09 7.40
N GLU A 124 -6.97 -1.23 7.25
CA GLU A 124 -6.70 -2.15 8.36
C GLU A 124 -5.24 -2.11 8.76
N GLY A 125 -4.32 -1.94 7.79
CA GLY A 125 -2.90 -1.70 8.04
C GLY A 125 -2.64 -0.45 8.87
N LEU A 126 -3.23 0.69 8.50
CA LEU A 126 -3.15 1.95 9.25
C LEU A 126 -3.61 1.74 10.69
N LYS A 127 -4.80 1.15 10.88
CA LYS A 127 -5.36 0.85 12.20
C LYS A 127 -4.42 -0.02 13.04
N ALA A 128 -3.88 -1.09 12.46
CA ALA A 128 -2.94 -1.98 13.15
C ALA A 128 -1.60 -1.29 13.49
N ALA A 129 -1.20 -0.30 12.69
CA ALA A 129 -0.02 0.54 12.93
C ALA A 129 -0.27 1.70 13.93
N GLY A 130 -1.50 1.83 14.45
CA GLY A 130 -1.88 2.86 15.42
C GLY A 130 -2.32 4.19 14.81
N TYR A 131 -2.72 4.19 13.53
CA TYR A 131 -3.21 5.37 12.81
C TYR A 131 -4.65 5.18 12.33
N THR A 132 -5.33 6.30 12.13
CA THR A 132 -6.61 6.40 11.43
C THR A 132 -6.44 7.20 10.14
N PRO A 133 -7.37 7.11 9.18
CA PRO A 133 -7.34 7.98 8.01
C PRO A 133 -7.39 9.48 8.34
N ASP A 134 -7.97 9.84 9.48
CA ASP A 134 -8.07 11.24 9.93
C ASP A 134 -6.73 11.77 10.49
N ASP A 135 -5.80 10.89 10.87
CA ASP A 135 -4.44 11.29 11.27
C ASP A 135 -3.58 11.68 10.08
N ILE A 136 -3.98 11.32 8.85
CA ILE A 136 -3.21 11.64 7.64
C ILE A 136 -3.35 13.12 7.32
N THR A 137 -2.21 13.81 7.35
CA THR A 137 -2.11 15.25 7.07
C THR A 137 -1.82 15.55 5.59
N LEU A 138 -1.21 14.59 4.88
CA LEU A 138 -0.80 14.74 3.50
C LEU A 138 -0.87 13.41 2.76
N VAL A 139 -1.42 13.42 1.54
CA VAL A 139 -1.29 12.31 0.59
C VAL A 139 -0.46 12.75 -0.62
N ALA A 140 0.64 12.07 -0.88
CA ALA A 140 1.51 12.31 -2.03
C ALA A 140 1.35 11.17 -3.04
N LEU A 141 1.00 11.49 -4.28
CA LEU A 141 0.74 10.49 -5.32
C LEU A 141 1.92 10.40 -6.28
N THR A 142 2.52 9.21 -6.38
CA THR A 142 3.63 8.96 -7.31
C THR A 142 3.16 9.06 -8.75
N HIS A 143 2.02 8.45 -9.06
CA HIS A 143 1.32 8.52 -10.34
C HIS A 143 -0.15 8.13 -10.15
N LEU A 144 -0.97 8.21 -11.21
CA LEU A 144 -2.43 8.11 -11.08
C LEU A 144 -3.05 6.79 -11.58
N HIS A 145 -2.33 5.67 -11.48
CA HIS A 145 -2.93 4.36 -11.72
C HIS A 145 -3.84 3.90 -10.56
N GLY A 146 -4.81 3.04 -10.88
CA GLY A 146 -5.87 2.61 -9.95
C GLY A 146 -5.36 1.88 -8.71
N ASP A 147 -4.19 1.26 -8.78
CA ASP A 147 -3.48 0.63 -7.67
C ASP A 147 -2.65 1.61 -6.83
N HIS A 148 -2.77 2.92 -7.09
CA HIS A 148 -2.20 4.02 -6.32
C HIS A 148 -3.27 5.00 -5.82
N ILE A 149 -4.35 5.21 -6.59
CA ILE A 149 -5.41 6.18 -6.30
C ILE A 149 -6.72 5.56 -5.81
N GLY A 150 -6.87 4.24 -5.87
CA GLY A 150 -8.11 3.55 -5.53
C GLY A 150 -8.56 3.75 -4.08
N GLY A 151 -7.63 4.04 -3.17
CA GLY A 151 -7.91 4.35 -1.77
C GLY A 151 -8.22 5.80 -1.44
N LEU A 152 -8.26 6.70 -2.43
CA LEU A 152 -8.59 8.12 -2.20
C LEU A 152 -10.05 8.33 -1.77
N MET A 153 -10.93 7.40 -2.15
CA MET A 153 -12.37 7.44 -1.87
C MET A 153 -12.81 6.21 -1.09
N GLU A 154 -13.78 6.40 -0.18
CA GLU A 154 -14.40 5.36 0.63
C GLU A 154 -15.90 5.65 0.72
N GLY A 155 -16.76 4.70 0.33
CA GLY A 155 -18.21 4.89 0.38
C GLY A 155 -18.70 6.14 -0.39
N GLY A 156 -17.98 6.52 -1.46
CA GLY A 156 -18.28 7.70 -2.27
C GLY A 156 -17.80 9.04 -1.72
N ALA A 157 -17.03 9.07 -0.61
CA ALA A 157 -16.48 10.29 -0.02
C ALA A 157 -14.95 10.23 0.11
N PRO A 158 -14.25 11.37 0.22
CA PRO A 158 -12.81 11.39 0.46
C PRO A 158 -12.42 10.58 1.71
N ALA A 159 -11.49 9.64 1.55
CA ALA A 159 -11.07 8.74 2.62
C ALA A 159 -10.19 9.41 3.69
N PHE A 160 -9.48 10.48 3.32
CA PHE A 160 -8.51 11.20 4.16
C PHE A 160 -8.93 12.67 4.33
N LYS A 161 -9.91 12.92 5.21
CA LYS A 161 -10.64 14.21 5.24
C LYS A 161 -9.79 15.41 5.62
N ASN A 162 -8.79 15.19 6.48
CA ASN A 162 -7.89 16.22 6.99
C ASN A 162 -6.66 16.44 6.10
N ALA A 163 -6.46 15.57 5.10
CA ALA A 163 -5.28 15.64 4.25
C ALA A 163 -5.39 16.75 3.21
N ARG A 164 -4.25 17.38 2.91
CA ARG A 164 -4.01 17.99 1.60
C ARG A 164 -3.36 16.99 0.66
N TYR A 165 -3.42 17.23 -0.64
CA TYR A 165 -2.88 16.33 -1.65
C TYR A 165 -1.70 16.95 -2.39
N VAL A 166 -0.75 16.13 -2.82
CA VAL A 166 0.37 16.54 -3.68
C VAL A 166 0.38 15.66 -4.91
N ILE A 167 0.29 16.30 -6.09
CA ILE A 167 0.11 15.62 -7.37
C ILE A 167 1.06 16.24 -8.40
N GLY A 168 1.68 15.42 -9.24
CA GLY A 168 2.44 15.92 -10.39
C GLY A 168 1.52 16.61 -11.38
N GLN A 169 1.82 17.86 -11.79
CA GLN A 169 0.99 18.61 -12.75
C GLN A 169 0.87 17.87 -14.09
N ILE A 170 1.99 17.37 -14.61
CA ILE A 170 2.04 16.60 -15.88
C ILE A 170 1.13 15.37 -15.80
N GLU A 171 1.14 14.67 -14.67
CA GLU A 171 0.34 13.48 -14.45
C GLU A 171 -1.16 13.81 -14.43
N PHE A 172 -1.53 14.86 -13.69
CA PHE A 172 -2.92 15.31 -13.61
C PHE A 172 -3.44 15.77 -14.97
N ASP A 173 -2.67 16.57 -15.71
CA ASP A 173 -3.05 17.08 -17.03
C ASP A 173 -3.24 15.92 -18.02
N PHE A 174 -2.33 14.95 -18.06
CA PHE A 174 -2.42 13.79 -18.95
C PHE A 174 -3.68 12.96 -18.71
N TRP A 175 -3.99 12.66 -17.44
CA TRP A 175 -5.11 11.77 -17.12
C TRP A 175 -6.46 12.46 -17.10
N THR A 176 -6.51 13.79 -17.01
CA THR A 176 -7.78 14.55 -17.10
C THR A 176 -8.12 14.97 -18.52
N ASP A 177 -7.19 14.85 -19.47
CA ASP A 177 -7.42 15.15 -20.88
C ASP A 177 -8.42 14.16 -21.52
N LYS A 178 -9.44 14.71 -22.17
CA LYS A 178 -10.44 13.95 -22.95
C LYS A 178 -9.84 13.22 -24.14
N ALA A 179 -8.62 13.54 -24.57
CA ALA A 179 -7.87 12.79 -25.57
C ALA A 179 -7.64 11.31 -25.17
N ARG A 180 -7.90 10.93 -23.91
CA ARG A 180 -7.89 9.53 -23.47
C ARG A 180 -9.19 8.78 -23.75
N GLU A 181 -10.31 9.46 -23.99
CA GLU A 181 -11.60 8.85 -24.32
C GLU A 181 -11.50 8.01 -25.60
N GLY A 182 -12.01 6.77 -25.60
CA GLY A 182 -11.93 5.86 -26.75
C GLY A 182 -10.55 5.24 -26.99
N THR A 183 -9.57 5.50 -26.11
CA THR A 183 -8.22 4.91 -26.18
C THR A 183 -8.06 3.80 -25.13
N PRO A 184 -7.01 2.96 -25.20
CA PRO A 184 -6.71 2.01 -24.13
C PRO A 184 -6.51 2.65 -22.74
N ALA A 185 -6.25 3.96 -22.67
CA ALA A 185 -6.09 4.71 -21.42
C ALA A 185 -7.42 5.20 -20.81
N GLU A 186 -8.56 4.98 -21.47
CA GLU A 186 -9.87 5.49 -21.03
C GLU A 186 -10.25 5.02 -19.61
N GLY A 187 -9.88 3.79 -19.24
CA GLY A 187 -10.12 3.26 -17.90
C GLY A 187 -9.40 4.07 -16.81
N GLY A 188 -8.12 4.40 -17.03
CA GLY A 188 -7.34 5.25 -16.13
C GLY A 188 -7.88 6.69 -16.08
N HIS A 189 -8.25 7.25 -17.23
CA HIS A 189 -8.89 8.57 -17.31
C HIS A 189 -10.15 8.64 -16.44
N LYS A 190 -11.08 7.68 -16.59
CA LYS A 190 -12.30 7.62 -15.77
C LYS A 190 -12.00 7.45 -14.28
N ALA A 191 -11.00 6.66 -13.93
CA ALA A 191 -10.58 6.49 -12.53
C ALA A 191 -10.05 7.79 -11.93
N VAL A 192 -9.30 8.59 -12.69
CA VAL A 192 -8.80 9.90 -12.24
C VAL A 192 -9.93 10.91 -12.08
N LEU A 193 -10.86 10.97 -13.03
CA LEU A 193 -12.05 11.82 -12.91
C LEU A 193 -12.89 11.48 -11.67
N ALA A 194 -13.00 10.21 -11.31
CA ALA A 194 -13.78 9.76 -10.15
C ALA A 194 -13.07 9.93 -8.81
N ASN A 195 -11.76 9.67 -8.75
CA ASN A 195 -11.04 9.56 -7.48
C ASN A 195 -10.12 10.74 -7.16
N VAL A 196 -9.68 11.50 -8.17
CA VAL A 196 -8.64 12.54 -8.01
C VAL A 196 -9.21 13.94 -8.22
N VAL A 197 -9.98 14.15 -9.30
CA VAL A 197 -10.58 15.46 -9.61
C VAL A 197 -11.41 16.03 -8.45
N PRO A 198 -12.21 15.26 -7.69
CA PRO A 198 -12.96 15.78 -6.53
C PRO A 198 -12.07 16.34 -5.42
N LEU A 199 -10.77 16.04 -5.44
CA LEU A 199 -9.79 16.44 -4.43
C LEU A 199 -8.88 17.59 -4.91
N ALA A 200 -9.04 18.05 -6.15
CA ALA A 200 -8.16 19.02 -6.79
C ALA A 200 -8.08 20.35 -6.03
N GLU A 201 -9.17 20.82 -5.41
CA GLU A 201 -9.18 22.04 -4.58
C GLU A 201 -8.29 21.93 -3.34
N LYS A 202 -8.06 20.72 -2.84
CA LYS A 202 -7.12 20.43 -1.73
C LYS A 202 -5.74 20.01 -2.22
N ALA A 203 -5.50 20.00 -3.53
CA ALA A 203 -4.26 19.56 -4.13
C ALA A 203 -3.29 20.72 -4.34
N THR A 204 -2.01 20.45 -4.10
CA THR A 204 -0.90 21.26 -4.61
C THR A 204 -0.30 20.51 -5.80
N PHE A 205 -0.37 21.13 -6.97
CA PHE A 205 0.26 20.60 -8.17
C PHE A 205 1.73 21.00 -8.22
N ILE A 206 2.60 20.04 -8.49
CA ILE A 206 4.04 20.24 -8.47
C ILE A 206 4.72 19.70 -9.74
N GLY A 207 5.87 20.28 -10.06
CA GLY A 207 6.80 19.77 -11.08
C GLY A 207 8.05 19.16 -10.44
N ASP A 208 9.07 18.94 -11.28
CA ASP A 208 10.39 18.47 -10.83
C ASP A 208 11.00 19.42 -9.78
N GLY A 209 11.61 18.85 -8.73
CA GLY A 209 12.14 19.60 -7.59
C GLY A 209 11.07 20.20 -6.65
N GLY A 210 9.78 19.94 -6.90
CA GLY A 210 8.68 20.45 -6.09
C GLY A 210 8.75 20.03 -4.63
N LYS A 211 8.24 20.87 -3.73
CA LYS A 211 8.23 20.58 -2.28
C LYS A 211 7.00 19.75 -1.91
N VAL A 212 7.20 18.62 -1.24
CA VAL A 212 6.12 17.79 -0.70
C VAL A 212 5.86 18.16 0.76
N ALA A 213 6.88 17.99 1.61
CA ALA A 213 6.86 18.27 3.05
C ALA A 213 8.27 18.60 3.57
N GLY A 214 8.43 18.79 4.89
CA GLY A 214 9.76 19.02 5.48
C GLY A 214 10.73 17.89 5.12
N GLY A 215 11.83 18.22 4.43
CA GLY A 215 12.85 17.22 4.03
C GLY A 215 12.46 16.32 2.85
N ILE A 216 11.24 16.42 2.30
CA ILE A 216 10.75 15.58 1.20
C ILE A 216 10.45 16.45 -0.01
N THR A 217 11.10 16.15 -1.13
CA THR A 217 10.89 16.79 -2.43
C THR A 217 10.29 15.81 -3.43
N ALA A 218 9.93 16.29 -4.61
CA ALA A 218 9.59 15.46 -5.76
C ALA A 218 10.70 15.52 -6.80
N MET A 219 10.88 14.40 -7.51
CA MET A 219 11.74 14.27 -8.66
C MET A 219 10.92 13.65 -9.78
N LEU A 220 10.86 14.33 -10.93
CA LEU A 220 10.17 13.79 -12.09
C LEU A 220 10.94 12.60 -12.64
N ALA A 221 10.27 11.47 -12.82
CA ALA A 221 10.84 10.22 -13.28
C ALA A 221 9.94 9.59 -14.36
N PRO A 222 9.82 10.24 -15.54
CA PRO A 222 8.87 9.84 -16.56
C PRO A 222 9.29 8.51 -17.18
N GLY A 223 8.30 7.69 -17.55
CA GLY A 223 8.53 6.40 -18.19
C GLY A 223 7.33 5.48 -18.03
N HIS A 224 7.07 5.05 -16.79
CA HIS A 224 5.87 4.25 -16.47
C HIS A 224 4.59 5.03 -16.77
N THR A 225 4.52 6.29 -16.32
CA THR A 225 3.59 7.31 -16.79
C THR A 225 4.35 8.60 -17.10
N GLN A 226 3.67 9.54 -17.75
CA GLN A 226 4.24 10.78 -18.26
C GLN A 226 4.67 11.72 -17.13
N GLY A 227 3.93 11.74 -16.03
CA GLY A 227 4.20 12.58 -14.88
C GLY A 227 4.59 11.81 -13.62
N HIS A 228 5.06 10.56 -13.75
CA HIS A 228 5.49 9.74 -12.62
C HIS A 228 6.54 10.47 -11.77
N MET A 229 6.32 10.49 -10.45
CA MET A 229 7.16 11.16 -9.46
C MET A 229 7.81 10.14 -8.52
N VAL A 230 9.06 10.42 -8.17
CA VAL A 230 9.73 9.83 -7.01
C VAL A 230 9.78 10.90 -5.92
N PHE A 231 9.70 10.49 -4.65
CA PHE A 231 9.79 11.40 -3.51
C PHE A 231 11.08 11.22 -2.71
N PRO A 232 12.20 11.87 -3.11
CA PRO A 232 13.42 11.86 -2.32
C PRO A 232 13.19 12.40 -0.91
N CYS A 233 13.63 11.63 0.08
CA CYS A 233 13.55 12.01 1.48
C CYS A 233 14.96 12.27 2.03
N ARG A 234 15.25 13.51 2.42
CA ARG A 234 16.51 13.89 3.05
C ARG A 234 16.40 13.80 4.57
N ILE A 235 17.11 12.84 5.14
CA ILE A 235 17.20 12.64 6.59
C ILE A 235 18.39 13.44 7.13
N ARG A 236 18.15 14.39 8.05
CA ARG A 236 19.24 15.13 8.71
C ARG A 236 20.13 14.16 9.48
N GLY A 237 21.43 14.16 9.19
CA GLY A 237 22.44 13.30 9.82
C GLY A 237 22.93 12.15 8.93
N GLN A 238 22.28 11.90 7.78
CA GLN A 238 22.80 10.99 6.76
C GLN A 238 23.48 11.84 5.68
N ALA A 239 24.81 11.79 5.61
CA ALA A 239 25.54 12.37 4.48
C ALA A 239 25.02 11.73 3.18
N PRO A 240 24.95 12.47 2.05
CA PRO A 240 24.70 11.82 0.77
C PRO A 240 25.71 10.68 0.57
N PRO A 241 25.34 9.58 -0.11
CA PRO A 241 26.32 8.60 -0.54
C PRO A 241 27.35 9.36 -1.36
N GLY A 242 28.58 9.46 -0.83
CA GLY A 242 29.65 10.17 -1.50
C GLY A 242 29.94 9.50 -2.84
N ASP A 243 29.89 10.33 -3.87
CA ASP A 243 30.56 10.19 -5.14
C ASP A 243 32.06 9.99 -4.88
N GLY A 244 32.44 8.73 -4.70
CA GLY A 244 33.81 8.24 -4.67
C GLY A 244 34.16 7.49 -5.94
#